data_AF-A0A5M6CDB4-F1
#
_entry.id   AF-A0A5M6CDB4-F1
#
_cell.length_a   1.000
_cell.length_b   1.000
_cell.length_c   1.000
_cell.angle_alpha   90.00
_cell.angle_beta   90.00
_cell.angle_gamma   90.00
#
_symmetry.space_group_name_H-M   'P 1'
#
loop_
_entity.id
_entity.type
_entity.pdbx_description
1 polymer ?
#
loop_
_entity_poly.entity_id
_entity_poly.type
_entity_poly.pdbx_seq_one_letter_code
_entity_poly.pdbx_strand_id
1 'polypeptide(L)' 'MPAWPSIETAPDELIDHIESPYHCGNCPGSSIRFRVRNPRCGDEVELQLRLDDGRIEAAWF' A
#
# COMPACT_ATOMS: atom_id res chain seq x y z
N MET A 1 -2.64 -2.29 23.51
CA MET A 1 -2.87 -2.35 22.05
C MET A 1 -4.28 -1.84 21.83
N PRO A 2 -4.50 -0.75 21.06
CA PRO A 2 -5.87 -0.35 20.74
C PRO A 2 -6.55 -1.50 19.97
N ALA A 3 -7.81 -1.76 20.29
CA ALA A 3 -8.62 -2.69 19.52
C ALA A 3 -8.78 -2.12 18.11
N TRP A 4 -8.33 -2.85 17.10
CA TRP A 4 -8.59 -2.47 15.71
C TRP A 4 -10.09 -2.64 15.45
N PRO A 5 -10.73 -1.70 14.73
CA PRO A 5 -12.13 -1.87 14.36
C PRO A 5 -12.28 -3.15 13.53
N SER A 6 -13.36 -3.89 13.79
CA SER A 6 -13.77 -4.98 12.89
C SER A 6 -14.14 -4.37 11.54
N ILE A 7 -14.09 -5.16 10.46
CA ILE A 7 -14.42 -4.66 9.12
C ILE A 7 -15.85 -4.08 9.07
N GLU A 8 -16.74 -4.60 9.90
CA GLU A 8 -18.12 -4.15 10.08
C GLU A 8 -18.25 -2.74 10.71
N THR A 9 -17.18 -2.23 11.32
CA THR A 9 -17.13 -0.91 11.98
C THR A 9 -16.01 -0.02 11.41
N ALA A 10 -15.39 -0.44 10.31
CA ALA A 10 -14.36 0.34 9.64
C ALA A 10 -14.98 1.60 9.00
N PRO A 11 -14.22 2.70 8.93
CA PRO A 11 -14.62 3.87 8.16
C PRO A 11 -14.82 3.51 6.68
N ASP A 12 -15.76 4.19 6.02
CA ASP A 12 -16.08 3.94 4.61
C ASP A 12 -14.86 4.10 3.70
N GLU A 13 -13.95 5.04 3.99
CA GLU A 13 -12.72 5.24 3.23
C GLU A 13 -11.74 4.05 3.30
N LEU A 14 -11.76 3.31 4.41
CA LEU A 14 -10.95 2.11 4.56
C LEU A 14 -11.57 0.96 3.77
N ILE A 15 -12.89 0.82 3.81
CA ILE A 15 -13.62 -0.21 3.04
C ILE A 15 -13.44 0.03 1.53
N ASP A 16 -13.62 1.27 1.06
CA ASP A 16 -13.41 1.65 -0.34
C ASP A 16 -12.01 1.24 -0.83
N HIS A 17 -10.97 1.49 -0.04
CA HIS A 17 -9.61 1.14 -0.42
C HIS A 17 -9.32 -0.36 -0.37
N ILE A 18 -9.97 -1.11 0.52
CA ILE A 18 -9.86 -2.58 0.56
C ILE A 18 -10.50 -3.18 -0.70
N GLU A 19 -11.65 -2.67 -1.13
CA GLU A 19 -12.39 -3.18 -2.29
C GLU A 19 -11.79 -2.71 -3.62
N SER A 20 -11.33 -1.46 -3.70
CA SER A 20 -10.78 -0.82 -4.89
C SER A 20 -9.48 -0.07 -4.57
N PRO A 21 -8.36 -0.78 -4.34
CA PRO A 21 -7.11 -0.17 -3.94
C PRO A 21 -6.54 0.76 -5.02
N TYR A 22 -6.21 1.99 -4.61
CA TYR A 22 -5.52 2.96 -5.46
C TYR A 22 -4.08 2.53 -5.73
N HIS A 23 -3.61 2.70 -6.97
CA HIS A 23 -2.23 2.41 -7.38
C HIS A 23 -1.77 0.97 -7.12
N CYS A 24 -2.71 0.02 -7.20
CA CYS A 24 -2.42 -1.40 -7.17
C CYS A 24 -1.84 -1.84 -8.53
N GLY A 25 -0.68 -2.48 -8.52
CA GLY A 25 0.05 -2.99 -9.69
C GLY A 25 1.41 -2.33 -9.89
N ASN A 26 1.75 -2.05 -11.15
CA ASN A 26 3.08 -1.57 -11.52
C ASN A 26 3.12 -0.05 -11.68
N CYS A 27 4.04 0.61 -10.99
CA CYS A 27 4.35 2.02 -11.21
C CYS A 27 5.17 2.19 -12.51
N PRO A 28 4.62 2.83 -13.57
CA PRO A 28 5.39 3.09 -14.78
C PRO A 28 6.58 4.00 -14.49
N GLY A 29 7.77 3.61 -14.97
CA GLY A 29 9.00 4.37 -14.74
C GLY A 29 9.47 4.38 -13.27
N SER A 30 9.04 3.42 -12.45
CA SER A 30 9.59 3.24 -11.11
C SER A 30 11.11 3.06 -11.16
N SER A 31 11.84 3.82 -10.37
CA SER A 31 13.29 3.67 -10.20
C SER A 31 13.64 2.82 -8.97
N ILE A 32 12.67 2.61 -8.07
CA ILE A 32 12.85 1.84 -6.83
C ILE A 32 11.76 0.80 -6.70
N ARG A 33 12.15 -0.41 -6.28
CA ARG A 33 11.24 -1.48 -5.84
C ARG A 33 11.72 -2.08 -4.53
N PHE A 34 10.83 -2.23 -3.57
CA PHE A 34 11.16 -2.76 -2.25
C PHE A 34 10.03 -3.64 -1.73
N ARG A 35 10.37 -4.87 -1.36
CA ARG A 35 9.41 -5.88 -0.89
C ARG A 35 9.58 -6.14 0.60
N VAL A 36 8.47 -6.15 1.33
CA VAL A 36 8.43 -6.40 2.77
C VAL A 36 7.39 -7.47 3.07
N ARG A 37 7.70 -8.32 4.04
CA ARG A 37 6.80 -9.36 4.52
C ARG A 37 6.58 -9.22 6.02
N ASN A 38 5.31 -9.31 6.45
CA ASN A 38 4.90 -9.45 7.84
C ASN A 38 4.75 -10.95 8.18
N PRO A 39 5.74 -11.59 8.84
CA PRO A 39 5.70 -13.03 9.08
C PRO A 39 4.64 -13.47 10.10
N ARG A 40 4.02 -12.55 10.84
CA ARG A 40 3.02 -12.89 11.87
C ARG A 40 1.65 -13.18 11.29
N CYS A 41 1.24 -12.39 10.30
CA CYS A 41 -0.07 -12.51 9.65
C CYS A 41 0.04 -13.07 8.23
N GLY A 42 1.25 -13.07 7.66
CA GLY A 42 1.52 -13.57 6.31
C GLY A 42 1.49 -12.48 5.23
N ASP A 43 1.11 -11.25 5.58
CA ASP A 43 1.02 -10.13 4.63
C ASP A 43 2.35 -9.88 3.92
N GLU A 44 2.28 -9.54 2.64
CA GLU A 44 3.41 -9.13 1.82
C GLU A 44 3.00 -7.92 0.99
N VAL A 45 3.92 -6.96 0.85
CA VAL A 45 3.73 -5.77 0.02
C VAL A 45 5.01 -5.50 -0.77
N GLU A 46 4.89 -5.12 -2.04
CA GLU A 46 6.00 -4.64 -2.86
C GLU A 46 5.76 -3.19 -3.27
N LEU A 47 6.46 -2.25 -2.63
CA LEU A 47 6.35 -0.84 -2.98
C LEU A 47 7.22 -0.51 -4.19
N GLN A 48 6.64 0.19 -5.17
CA GLN A 48 7.33 0.70 -6.35
C GLN A 48 7.26 2.23 -6.35
N LEU A 49 8.41 2.91 -6.36
CA LEU A 49 8.50 4.36 -6.31
C LEU A 49 9.12 4.92 -7.59
N ARG A 50 8.57 6.03 -8.08
CA ARG A 50 9.23 6.90 -9.06
C ARG A 50 9.67 8.17 -8.35
N LEU A 51 10.95 8.50 -8.48
CA LEU A 51 11.54 9.69 -7.90
C LEU A 51 11.88 10.72 -8.97
N ASP A 52 11.72 11.99 -8.63
CA ASP A 52 12.28 13.13 -9.36
C ASP A 52 12.91 14.11 -8.37
N ASP A 53 14.17 14.48 -8.59
CA ASP A 53 14.97 15.35 -7.71
C ASP A 53 14.81 15.09 -6.20
N GLY A 54 14.86 13.80 -5.81
CA GLY A 54 14.73 13.37 -4.41
C GLY A 54 13.30 13.41 -3.84
N ARG A 55 12.28 13.73 -4.65
CA ARG A 55 10.86 13.70 -4.29
C ARG A 55 10.17 12.47 -4.88
N ILE A 56 9.16 11.95 -4.17
CA ILE A 56 8.32 10.86 -4.67
C ILE A 56 7.25 11.45 -5.59
N GLU A 57 7.34 11.14 -6.88
CA GLU A 57 6.35 11.55 -7.90
C GLU A 57 5.24 10.51 -8.09
N ALA A 58 5.50 9.24 -7.80
CA ALA A 58 4.49 8.19 -7.79
C ALA A 58 4.88 7.03 -6.86
N ALA A 59 3.88 6.39 -6.24
CA ALA A 59 4.02 5.23 -5.39
C ALA A 59 2.89 4.23 -5.66
N TRP A 60 3.26 2.97 -5.94
CA TRP A 60 2.34 1.87 -6.24
C TRP A 60 2.71 0.64 -5.41
N PHE A 61 1.81 -0.34 -5.31
CA PHE A 61 2.04 -1.59 -4.58
C PHE A 61 1.49 -2.83 -5.29
#